data_AF-A0A7K7WSP6-F1
#
_entry.id   AF-A0A7K7WSP6-F1
#
_cell.length_a   1.000
_cell.length_b   1.000
_cell.length_c   1.000
_cell.angle_alpha   90.00
_cell.angle_beta   90.00
_cell.angle_gamma   90.00
#
_symmetry.space_group_name_H-M   'P 1'
#
loop_
_entity.id
_entity.type
_entity.pdbx_description
1 polymer ?
#
loop_
_entity_poly.entity_id
_entity_poly.type
_entity_poly.pdbx_seq_one_letter_code
_entity_poly.pdbx_strand_id
1 'polypeptide(L)'
;SLLGRHLLRPRAAQAYAGALDAVVTDLLRRLQCQRDRHPQHLVPDVATEFYKFGLEGISSVLFGSRLGCLEPEVPRDTETFIRSINTMFVTTLLTM
;
A
#
# COMPACT_ATOMS: atom_id res chain seq x y z
N SER A 1 -23.14 8.65 2.62
CA SER A 1 -22.84 7.36 3.28
C SER A 1 -22.19 7.62 4.63
N LEU A 2 -22.22 6.64 5.55
CA LEU A 2 -21.52 6.69 6.84
C LEU A 2 -20.01 6.93 6.63
N LEU A 3 -19.40 6.20 5.69
CA LEU A 3 -17.98 6.31 5.33
C LEU A 3 -17.56 7.71 4.86
N GLY A 4 -18.37 8.37 4.03
CA GLY A 4 -18.03 9.69 3.51
C GLY A 4 -17.84 10.75 4.61
N ARG A 5 -18.53 10.62 5.75
CA ARG A 5 -18.37 11.54 6.89
C ARG A 5 -17.02 11.37 7.60
N HIS A 6 -16.44 10.17 7.57
CA HIS A 6 -15.17 9.86 8.23
C HIS A 6 -13.98 10.01 7.28
N LEU A 7 -14.14 9.72 5.99
CA LEU A 7 -13.05 9.76 5.02
C LEU A 7 -12.90 11.10 4.29
N LEU A 8 -14.00 11.83 4.05
CA LEU A 8 -14.00 13.02 3.17
C LEU A 8 -14.06 14.35 3.93
N ARG A 9 -14.38 14.34 5.22
CA ARG A 9 -14.42 15.58 6.01
C ARG A 9 -12.99 15.99 6.36
N PRO A 10 -12.56 17.23 6.07
CA PRO A 10 -11.18 17.67 6.29
C PRO A 10 -10.67 17.39 7.71
N ARG A 11 -11.48 17.67 8.74
CA ARG A 11 -11.11 17.39 10.15
C ARG A 11 -10.91 15.91 10.44
N ALA A 12 -11.69 15.04 9.82
CA ALA A 12 -11.56 13.60 10.00
C ALA A 12 -10.36 13.05 9.20
N ALA A 13 -10.16 13.56 7.99
CA ALA A 13 -8.99 13.23 7.16
C ALA A 13 -7.67 13.63 7.84
N GLN A 14 -7.66 14.74 8.57
CA GLN A 14 -6.50 15.24 9.30
C GLN A 14 -6.00 14.24 10.36
N ALA A 15 -6.90 13.44 10.95
CA ALA A 15 -6.53 12.41 11.91
C ALA A 15 -5.68 11.28 11.30
N TYR A 16 -5.75 11.10 9.98
CA TYR A 16 -5.01 10.06 9.27
C TYR A 16 -3.60 10.49 8.85
N ALA A 17 -3.24 11.77 9.02
CA ALA A 17 -1.95 12.30 8.59
C ALA A 17 -0.77 11.52 9.20
N GLY A 18 -0.80 11.23 10.50
CA GLY A 18 0.26 10.47 11.16
C GLY A 18 0.37 9.01 10.68
N ALA A 19 -0.78 8.36 10.43
CA ALA A 19 -0.79 7.00 9.91
C ALA A 19 -0.21 6.94 8.48
N LEU A 20 -0.60 7.88 7.62
CA LEU A 20 -0.09 7.96 6.26
C LEU A 20 1.39 8.37 6.21
N ASP A 21 1.83 9.28 7.07
CA ASP A 21 3.25 9.69 7.18
C ASP A 21 4.16 8.51 7.54
N ALA A 22 3.72 7.64 8.46
CA ALA A 22 4.42 6.40 8.78
C ALA A 22 4.52 5.47 7.56
N VAL A 23 3.43 5.27 6.83
CA VAL A 23 3.42 4.43 5.62
C VAL A 23 4.32 5.01 4.50
N VAL A 24 4.31 6.34 4.31
CA VAL A 24 5.20 7.02 3.35
C VAL A 24 6.66 6.85 3.76
N THR A 25 6.98 7.00 5.05
CA THR A 25 8.34 6.78 5.57
C THR A 25 8.82 5.36 5.30
N ASP A 26 7.95 4.37 5.47
CA ASP A 26 8.27 2.97 5.19
C ASP A 26 8.48 2.71 3.69
N LEU A 27 7.66 3.32 2.83
CA LEU A 27 7.84 3.27 1.38
C LEU A 27 9.21 3.85 0.98
N LEU A 28 9.56 5.03 1.47
CA LEU A 28 10.83 5.68 1.15
C LEU A 28 12.02 4.80 1.56
N ARG A 29 11.99 4.22 2.77
CA ARG A 29 13.03 3.30 3.26
C ARG A 29 13.17 2.08 2.36
N ARG A 30 12.04 1.50 1.92
CA ARG A 30 12.02 0.35 1.03
C ARG A 30 12.59 0.67 -0.35
N LEU A 31 12.18 1.79 -0.94
CA LEU A 31 12.67 2.25 -2.25
C LEU A 31 14.18 2.53 -2.21
N GLN A 32 14.67 3.19 -1.16
CA GLN A 32 16.10 3.40 -0.93
C GLN A 32 16.85 2.06 -0.86
N CYS A 33 16.36 1.12 -0.06
CA CYS A 33 16.96 -0.21 0.07
C CYS A 33 17.02 -0.97 -1.27
N GLN A 34 15.95 -0.94 -2.07
CA GLN A 34 15.96 -1.58 -3.40
C GLN A 34 16.92 -0.89 -4.36
N ARG A 35 16.90 0.44 -4.40
CA ARG A 35 17.80 1.24 -5.21
C ARG A 35 19.26 0.93 -4.87
N ASP A 36 19.61 0.89 -3.59
CA ASP A 36 20.99 0.70 -3.14
C ASP A 36 21.49 -0.74 -3.37
N ARG A 37 20.58 -1.73 -3.47
CA ARG A 37 20.89 -3.12 -3.83
C ARG A 37 20.99 -3.36 -5.33
N HIS A 38 20.38 -2.50 -6.15
CA HIS A 38 20.37 -2.66 -7.60
C HIS A 38 21.68 -2.15 -8.21
N PRO A 39 22.36 -2.89 -9.12
CA PRO A 39 23.66 -2.48 -9.69
C PRO A 39 23.65 -1.12 -10.40
N GLN A 40 22.49 -0.71 -10.91
CA GLN A 40 22.30 0.56 -11.61
C GLN A 40 21.70 1.66 -10.73
N HIS A 41 21.53 1.43 -9.43
CA HIS A 41 20.85 2.34 -8.51
C HIS A 41 19.42 2.71 -8.95
N LEU A 42 18.63 1.70 -9.31
CA LEU A 42 17.26 1.86 -9.79
C LEU A 42 16.29 0.99 -8.98
N VAL A 43 15.03 1.42 -8.92
CA VAL A 43 13.92 0.58 -8.45
C VAL A 43 13.30 -0.05 -9.70
N PRO A 44 13.44 -1.38 -9.91
CA PRO A 44 13.09 -2.01 -11.17
C PRO A 44 11.58 -2.04 -11.44
N ASP A 45 10.76 -2.15 -10.39
CA ASP A 45 9.30 -2.17 -10.50
C ASP A 45 8.64 -1.24 -9.48
N VAL A 46 8.58 0.03 -9.84
CA VAL A 46 7.94 1.08 -9.02
C VAL A 46 6.42 0.88 -8.92
N ALA A 47 5.79 0.29 -9.95
CA ALA A 47 4.35 0.08 -9.97
C ALA A 47 3.92 -0.91 -8.87
N THR A 48 4.62 -2.05 -8.76
CA THR A 48 4.39 -3.02 -7.69
C THR A 48 4.57 -2.41 -6.30
N GLU A 49 5.55 -1.53 -6.12
CA GLU A 49 5.77 -0.84 -4.85
C GLU A 49 4.64 0.15 -4.52
N PHE A 50 4.08 0.84 -5.52
CA PHE A 50 2.89 1.67 -5.34
C PHE A 50 1.63 0.87 -5.04
N TYR A 51 1.46 -0.33 -5.59
CA TYR A 51 0.34 -1.21 -5.22
C TYR A 51 0.40 -1.62 -3.74
N LYS A 52 1.59 -2.02 -3.26
CA LYS A 52 1.82 -2.34 -1.85
C LYS A 52 1.56 -1.12 -0.95
N PHE A 53 2.07 0.04 -1.36
CA PHE A 53 1.83 1.31 -0.66
C PHE A 53 0.34 1.65 -0.56
N GLY A 54 -0.40 1.56 -1.67
CA GLY A 54 -1.83 1.86 -1.68
C GLY A 54 -2.61 0.95 -0.72
N LEU A 55 -2.26 -0.33 -0.69
CA LEU A 55 -2.90 -1.29 0.21
C LEU A 55 -2.55 -1.07 1.68
N GLU A 56 -1.27 -0.80 1.98
CA GLU A 56 -0.83 -0.47 3.34
C GLU A 56 -1.46 0.84 3.83
N GLY A 57 -1.58 1.84 2.96
CA GLY A 57 -2.17 3.14 3.26
C GLY A 57 -3.66 3.02 3.58
N ILE A 58 -4.44 2.36 2.72
CA ILE A 58 -5.88 2.23 2.95
C ILE A 58 -6.20 1.34 4.16
N SER A 59 -5.43 0.29 4.41
CA SER A 59 -5.59 -0.56 5.60
C SER A 59 -5.26 0.21 6.89
N SER A 60 -4.20 1.02 6.88
CA SER A 60 -3.84 1.89 8.01
C SER A 60 -4.95 2.90 8.33
N VAL A 61 -5.62 3.45 7.32
CA VAL A 61 -6.71 4.43 7.49
C VAL A 61 -8.03 3.77 7.91
N LEU A 62 -8.42 2.67 7.26
CA LEU A 62 -9.71 2.03 7.48
C LEU A 62 -9.75 1.14 8.73
N PHE A 63 -8.66 0.42 8.98
CA PHE A 63 -8.61 -0.60 10.02
C PHE A 63 -7.68 -0.24 11.17
N GLY A 64 -6.89 0.84 11.06
CA GLY A 64 -5.89 1.20 12.05
C GLY A 64 -4.80 0.14 12.21
N SER A 65 -4.60 -0.71 11.19
CA SER A 65 -3.67 -1.84 11.23
C SER A 65 -2.70 -1.80 10.05
N ARG A 66 -1.51 -2.37 10.28
CA ARG A 66 -0.45 -2.52 9.28
C ARG A 66 -0.51 -3.94 8.73
N LEU A 67 -0.56 -4.09 7.40
CA LEU A 67 -0.59 -5.40 6.73
C LEU A 67 0.82 -5.94 6.46
N GLY A 68 1.85 -5.09 6.60
CA GLY A 68 3.23 -5.45 6.35
C GLY A 68 3.58 -5.55 4.86
N CYS A 69 2.83 -4.87 3.99
CA CYS A 69 3.06 -4.89 2.54
C CYS A 69 4.43 -4.30 2.15
N LEU A 70 4.96 -3.41 3.00
CA LEU A 70 6.22 -2.70 2.78
C LEU A 70 7.41 -3.33 3.52
N GLU A 71 7.19 -4.39 4.31
CA GLU A 71 8.26 -5.10 5.02
C GLU A 71 9.20 -5.82 4.05
N PRO A 72 10.51 -5.95 4.36
CA PRO A 72 11.47 -6.64 3.49
C PRO A 72 11.00 -8.03 3.06
N GLU A 73 10.37 -8.76 3.99
CA GLU A 73 9.66 -10.01 3.74
C GLU A 73 8.17 -9.79 4.02
N VAL A 74 7.35 -9.86 2.96
CA VAL A 74 5.90 -9.65 3.07
C VAL A 74 5.27 -10.91 3.66
N PRO A 75 4.37 -10.81 4.65
CA PRO A 75 3.65 -11.97 5.19
C PRO A 75 2.90 -12.73 4.09
N ARG A 76 2.92 -14.07 4.13
CA ARG A 76 2.30 -14.93 3.10
C ARG A 76 0.81 -14.65 2.90
N ASP A 77 0.10 -14.37 3.98
CA ASP A 77 -1.34 -14.07 3.92
C ASP A 77 -1.58 -12.73 3.22
N THR A 78 -0.74 -11.73 3.49
CA THR A 78 -0.76 -10.42 2.81
C THR A 78 -0.45 -10.57 1.32
N GLU A 79 0.55 -11.39 0.96
CA GLU A 79 0.87 -11.67 -0.44
C GLU A 79 -0.27 -12.39 -1.17
N THR A 80 -0.90 -13.36 -0.49
CA THR A 80 -2.08 -14.07 -1.00
C THR A 80 -3.22 -13.10 -1.27
N PHE A 81 -3.49 -12.20 -0.32
CA PHE A 81 -4.53 -11.19 -0.46
C PHE A 81 -4.27 -10.22 -1.63
N ILE A 82 -3.04 -9.71 -1.77
CA ILE A 82 -2.64 -8.86 -2.90
C ILE A 82 -2.87 -9.59 -4.22
N ARG A 83 -2.47 -10.87 -4.31
CA ARG A 83 -2.64 -11.70 -5.49
C ARG A 83 -4.12 -11.91 -5.82
N SER A 84 -4.95 -12.19 -4.82
CA SER A 84 -6.40 -12.34 -5.01
C SER A 84 -7.06 -11.08 -5.55
N ILE A 85 -6.67 -9.89 -5.07
CA ILE A 85 -7.17 -8.61 -5.60
C ILE A 85 -6.76 -8.45 -7.07
N ASN A 86 -5.51 -8.71 -7.41
CA ASN A 86 -5.03 -8.61 -8.79
C ASN A 86 -5.80 -9.56 -9.71
N THR A 87 -5.97 -10.83 -9.30
CA THR A 87 -6.78 -11.81 -10.04
C THR A 87 -8.20 -11.30 -10.25
N MET A 88 -8.86 -10.77 -9.20
CA MET A 88 -10.22 -10.25 -9.32
C MET A 88 -10.34 -9.13 -10.36
N PHE A 89 -9.42 -8.17 -10.38
CA PHE A 89 -9.40 -7.10 -11.37
C PHE A 89 -9.16 -7.63 -12.80
N VAL A 90 -8.15 -8.48 -12.98
CA VAL A 90 -7.81 -9.05 -14.29
C VAL A 90 -8.96 -9.89 -14.84
N THR A 91 -9.54 -10.78 -14.02
CA THR A 91 -10.68 -11.61 -14.45
C THR A 91 -11.87 -10.72 -14.83
N THR A 92 -12.19 -9.71 -14.02
CA THR A 92 -13.34 -8.83 -14.29
C THR A 92 -13.15 -8.05 -15.60
N LEU A 93 -11.96 -7.49 -15.84
CA LEU A 93 -11.62 -6.78 -17.08
C LEU A 93 -11.63 -7.68 -18.33
N LEU A 94 -11.31 -8.97 -18.18
CA LEU A 94 -11.34 -9.94 -19.28
C LEU A 94 -12.74 -10.47 -19.58
N THR A 95 -13.66 -10.42 -18.60
CA THR A 95 -15.04 -10.90 -18.73
C THR A 95 -16.05 -9.81 -19.11
N MET A 96 -15.64 -8.54 -19.11
CA MET A 96 -16.42 -7.39 -19.59
C MET A 96 -16.11 -7.12 -21.06
#